data_AF-A0A924N878-F1
#
_entry.id   AF-A0A924N878-F1
#
_cell.length_a   1.000
_cell.length_b   1.000
_cell.length_c   1.000
_cell.angle_alpha   90.00
_cell.angle_beta   90.00
_cell.angle_gamma   90.00
#
_symmetry.space_group_name_H-M   'P 1'
#
loop_
_entity.id
_entity.type
_entity.pdbx_description
1 polymer ?
#
loop_
_entity_poly.entity_id
_entity_poly.type
_entity_poly.pdbx_seq_one_letter_code
_entity_poly.pdbx_strand_id
1 'polypeptide(L)'
;MAAPDPQVALTLPAAVLPHIVDSRRLFGPNLYSVRCGAVLEVACDKGNRASLTAAWALHADALVRALAWGAPELRTRVHPGGATLFLAAPVDVLLTATEVNEQAWTLAEAHALPVAH
;
A
#
# COMPACT_ATOMS: atom_id res chain seq x y z
N MET A 1 -48.85 -0.63 23.78
CA MET A 1 -48.52 -0.91 22.37
C MET A 1 -47.75 0.30 21.85
N ALA A 2 -46.44 0.34 22.11
CA ALA A 2 -45.58 1.46 21.74
C ALA A 2 -45.13 1.25 20.29
N ALA A 3 -45.28 2.29 19.45
CA ALA A 3 -44.78 2.28 18.08
C ALA A 3 -43.26 2.10 18.07
N PRO A 4 -42.68 1.31 17.15
CA PRO A 4 -41.24 1.18 17.04
C PRO A 4 -40.62 2.50 16.57
N ASP A 5 -39.46 2.81 17.14
CA ASP A 5 -38.64 4.00 16.89
C ASP A 5 -38.17 4.04 15.41
N PRO A 6 -38.50 5.06 14.60
CA PRO A 6 -38.24 5.05 13.17
C PRO A 6 -36.81 5.47 12.76
N GLN A 7 -35.83 5.52 13.67
CA GLN A 7 -34.47 6.01 13.34
C GLN A 7 -33.34 5.18 13.94
N VAL A 8 -33.27 3.88 13.60
CA VAL A 8 -31.94 3.24 13.45
C VAL A 8 -31.40 3.70 12.09
N ALA A 9 -30.70 4.83 12.10
CA ALA A 9 -29.88 5.22 10.98
C ALA A 9 -28.83 4.10 10.77
N LEU A 10 -28.98 3.31 9.70
CA LEU A 10 -27.90 2.49 9.20
C LEU A 10 -26.79 3.44 8.73
N THR A 11 -25.88 3.81 9.63
CA THR A 11 -24.56 4.30 9.25
C THR A 11 -23.84 3.11 8.63
N LEU A 12 -24.02 2.92 7.32
CA LEU A 12 -23.13 2.06 6.55
C LEU A 12 -21.73 2.65 6.73
N PRO A 13 -20.73 1.89 7.21
CA PRO A 13 -19.36 2.39 7.20
C PRO A 13 -19.05 2.76 5.75
N ALA A 14 -18.69 4.02 5.52
CA ALA A 14 -18.19 4.44 4.22
C ALA A 14 -17.02 3.52 3.90
N ALA A 15 -17.17 2.69 2.86
CA ALA A 15 -16.10 1.81 2.42
C ALA A 15 -14.86 2.67 2.14
N VAL A 16 -13.74 2.34 2.77
CA VAL A 16 -12.51 3.13 2.59
C VAL A 16 -11.93 2.69 1.27
N LEU A 17 -12.07 3.56 0.26
CA LEU A 17 -11.37 3.34 -1.01
C LEU A 17 -9.86 3.31 -0.73
N PRO A 18 -9.15 2.32 -1.28
CA PRO A 18 -7.71 2.28 -1.14
C PRO A 18 -7.11 3.56 -1.70
N HIS A 19 -6.14 4.11 -0.98
CA HIS A 19 -5.39 5.29 -1.40
C HIS A 19 -4.07 5.40 -0.64
N ILE A 20 -3.15 6.16 -1.21
CA ILE A 20 -1.88 6.54 -0.58
C ILE A 20 -2.15 7.63 0.45
N VAL A 21 -1.67 7.41 1.67
CA VAL A 21 -1.76 8.36 2.80
C VAL A 21 -0.49 9.17 2.93
N ASP A 22 0.67 8.54 2.77
CA ASP A 22 1.98 9.19 2.86
C ASP A 22 3.01 8.40 2.04
N SER A 23 4.01 9.10 1.51
CA SER A 23 5.10 8.52 0.74
C SER A 23 6.39 9.24 1.09
N ARG A 24 7.35 8.50 1.64
CA ARG A 24 8.57 9.11 2.19
C ARG A 24 9.80 8.24 2.01
N ARG A 25 10.95 8.88 2.15
CA ARG A 25 12.28 8.27 2.00
C ARG A 25 12.92 8.08 3.37
N LEU A 26 13.55 6.93 3.56
CA LEU A 26 14.27 6.58 4.78
C LEU A 26 15.77 6.48 4.45
N PHE A 27 16.55 7.36 5.07
CA PHE A 27 18.00 7.45 4.88
C PHE A 27 18.71 6.71 6.03
N GLY A 28 18.87 5.39 5.89
CA GLY A 28 19.59 4.54 6.84
C GLY A 28 18.71 3.53 7.61
N PRO A 29 19.26 2.91 8.67
CA PRO A 29 18.56 1.90 9.46
C PRO A 29 17.21 2.40 9.99
N ASN A 30 16.20 1.55 9.86
CA ASN A 30 14.82 1.86 10.20
C ASN A 30 14.09 0.60 10.68
N LEU A 31 12.78 0.72 10.92
CA LEU A 31 11.94 -0.38 11.40
C LEU A 31 11.92 -1.60 10.44
N TYR A 32 12.14 -1.39 9.14
CA TYR A 32 11.96 -2.40 8.11
C TYR A 32 13.27 -3.06 7.64
N SER A 33 14.37 -2.33 7.68
CA SER A 33 15.69 -2.81 7.24
C SER A 33 16.82 -1.96 7.83
N VAL A 34 18.04 -2.49 7.78
CA VAL A 34 19.28 -1.73 8.02
C VAL A 34 19.65 -0.83 6.83
N ARG A 35 18.99 -1.02 5.68
CA ARG A 35 19.22 -0.28 4.43
C ARG A 35 18.33 0.95 4.32
N CYS A 36 18.73 1.87 3.44
CA CYS A 36 17.85 2.93 2.96
C CYS A 36 16.68 2.34 2.15
N GLY A 37 15.60 3.11 1.99
CA GLY A 37 14.49 2.73 1.13
C GLY A 37 13.37 3.76 1.07
N ALA A 38 12.38 3.46 0.24
CA ALA A 38 11.12 4.20 0.19
C ALA A 38 10.06 3.47 1.03
N VAL A 39 9.21 4.24 1.70
CA VAL A 39 8.10 3.71 2.47
C VAL A 39 6.81 4.43 2.06
N LEU A 40 5.78 3.63 1.83
CA LEU A 40 4.46 4.06 1.41
C LEU A 40 3.47 3.65 2.49
N GLU A 41 2.72 4.61 3.01
CA GLU A 41 1.60 4.37 3.90
C GLU A 41 0.31 4.36 3.08
N VAL A 42 -0.48 3.30 3.20
CA VAL A 42 -1.72 3.15 2.44
C VAL A 42 -2.90 2.87 3.37
N ALA A 43 -4.03 3.50 3.09
CA ALA A 43 -5.30 3.16 3.71
C ALA A 43 -5.98 2.08 2.88
N CYS A 44 -6.49 1.04 3.53
CA CYS A 44 -7.26 -0.01 2.87
C CYS A 44 -8.08 -0.84 3.86
N ASP A 45 -9.22 -1.33 3.37
CA ASP A 45 -10.15 -2.14 4.14
C ASP A 45 -9.63 -3.55 4.41
N LYS A 46 -10.10 -4.15 5.50
CA LYS A 46 -9.69 -5.53 5.87
C LYS A 46 -9.98 -6.55 4.75
N GLY A 47 -11.02 -6.32 3.94
CA GLY A 47 -11.45 -7.22 2.89
C GLY A 47 -10.54 -7.23 1.65
N ASN A 48 -9.88 -6.10 1.32
CA ASN A 48 -9.04 -5.97 0.13
C ASN A 48 -7.53 -5.86 0.44
N ARG A 49 -7.16 -5.67 1.71
CA ARG A 49 -5.76 -5.47 2.09
C ARG A 49 -4.83 -6.60 1.70
N ALA A 50 -5.25 -7.85 1.91
CA ALA A 50 -4.40 -9.00 1.59
C ALA A 50 -4.11 -9.08 0.09
N SER A 51 -5.13 -8.88 -0.76
CA SER A 51 -4.94 -8.87 -2.21
C SER A 51 -4.14 -7.66 -2.69
N LEU A 52 -4.43 -6.46 -2.17
CA LEU A 52 -3.69 -5.23 -2.53
C LEU A 52 -2.20 -5.33 -2.16
N THR A 53 -1.88 -5.78 -0.94
CA THR A 53 -0.48 -5.89 -0.51
C THR A 53 0.29 -6.99 -1.24
N ALA A 54 -0.38 -8.09 -1.61
CA ALA A 54 0.22 -9.13 -2.45
C ALA A 54 0.46 -8.64 -3.88
N ALA A 55 -0.53 -7.96 -4.48
CA ALA A 55 -0.39 -7.38 -5.81
C ALA A 55 0.69 -6.29 -5.85
N TRP A 56 0.78 -5.45 -4.81
CA TRP A 56 1.86 -4.47 -4.65
C TRP A 56 3.22 -5.15 -4.66
N ALA A 57 3.42 -6.21 -3.89
CA ALA A 57 4.71 -6.91 -3.83
C ALA A 57 5.10 -7.49 -5.21
N LEU A 58 4.14 -8.04 -5.94
CA LEU A 58 4.32 -8.52 -7.32
C LEU A 58 4.76 -7.39 -8.27
N HIS A 59 4.05 -6.26 -8.25
CA HIS A 59 4.32 -5.14 -9.14
C HIS A 59 5.62 -4.41 -8.77
N ALA A 60 5.93 -4.28 -7.48
CA ALA A 60 7.20 -3.72 -7.02
C ALA A 60 8.38 -4.58 -7.48
N ASP A 61 8.31 -5.91 -7.34
CA ASP A 61 9.35 -6.81 -7.87
C ASP A 61 9.51 -6.67 -9.38
N ALA A 62 8.40 -6.63 -10.14
CA ALA A 62 8.44 -6.45 -11.59
C ALA A 62 9.09 -5.12 -12.02
N LEU A 63 8.72 -4.00 -11.38
CA LEU A 63 9.28 -2.68 -11.68
C LEU A 63 10.77 -2.60 -11.34
N VAL A 64 11.19 -3.13 -10.18
CA VAL A 64 12.61 -3.16 -9.77
C VAL A 64 13.44 -3.99 -10.74
N ARG A 65 12.91 -5.13 -11.20
CA ARG A 65 13.58 -5.95 -12.24
C ARG A 65 13.69 -5.22 -13.57
N ALA A 66 12.64 -4.50 -13.99
CA ALA A 66 12.68 -3.70 -15.21
C ALA A 66 13.72 -2.58 -15.16
N LEU A 67 14.01 -2.06 -13.97
CA LEU A 67 15.07 -1.09 -13.72
C LEU A 67 16.47 -1.71 -13.54
N ALA A 68 16.60 -3.04 -13.64
CA ALA A 68 17.84 -3.78 -13.41
C ALA A 68 18.46 -3.58 -12.02
N TRP A 69 17.64 -3.30 -11.00
CA TRP A 69 18.09 -3.08 -9.62
C TRP A 69 18.30 -4.38 -8.82
N GLY A 70 18.09 -5.53 -9.46
CA GLY A 70 18.19 -6.85 -8.82
C GLY A 70 16.89 -7.27 -8.13
N ALA A 71 17.01 -8.16 -7.14
CA ALA A 71 15.88 -8.59 -6.33
C ALA A 71 15.64 -7.57 -5.20
N PRO A 72 14.43 -7.00 -5.05
CA PRO A 72 14.17 -6.04 -4.00
C PRO A 72 14.03 -6.72 -2.64
N GLU A 73 14.46 -6.02 -1.59
CA GLU A 73 13.97 -6.29 -0.24
C GLU A 73 12.66 -5.51 -0.07
N LEU A 74 11.55 -6.24 -0.04
CA LEU A 74 10.21 -5.72 0.20
C LEU A 74 9.74 -6.11 1.60
N ARG A 75 9.12 -5.17 2.32
CA ARG A 75 8.49 -5.46 3.62
C ARG A 75 7.09 -4.86 3.66
N THR A 76 6.16 -5.66 4.14
CA THR A 76 4.78 -5.23 4.40
C THR A 76 4.51 -5.29 5.89
N ARG A 77 3.99 -4.21 6.45
CA ARG A 77 3.51 -4.15 7.84
C ARG A 77 2.04 -3.76 7.85
N VAL A 78 1.17 -4.72 8.17
CA VAL A 78 -0.28 -4.49 8.27
C VAL A 78 -0.65 -3.92 9.65
N HIS A 79 -1.62 -3.02 9.69
CA HIS A 79 -2.20 -2.48 10.93
C HIS A 79 -3.70 -2.15 10.75
N PRO A 80 -4.47 -1.85 11.81
CA PRO A 80 -5.83 -1.36 11.64
C PRO A 80 -5.87 -0.15 10.69
N GLY A 81 -6.81 -0.16 9.74
CA GLY A 81 -6.99 0.89 8.73
C GLY A 81 -6.08 0.85 7.50
N GLY A 82 -5.01 0.05 7.47
CA GLY A 82 -4.09 0.11 6.34
C GLY A 82 -2.88 -0.83 6.40
N ALA A 83 -1.86 -0.46 5.64
CA ALA A 83 -0.55 -1.09 5.67
C ALA A 83 0.56 -0.08 5.36
N THR A 84 1.75 -0.38 5.87
CA THR A 84 2.99 0.29 5.49
C THR A 84 3.81 -0.63 4.57
N LEU A 85 4.23 -0.12 3.44
CA LEU A 85 4.89 -0.86 2.35
C LEU A 85 6.28 -0.27 2.10
N PHE A 86 7.30 -1.08 2.33
CA PHE A 86 8.70 -0.67 2.25
C PHE A 86 9.42 -1.34 1.09
N LEU A 87 10.12 -0.55 0.29
CA LEU A 87 11.00 -0.95 -0.78
C LEU A 87 12.42 -0.49 -0.46
N ALA A 88 13.34 -1.42 -0.19
CA ALA A 88 14.74 -1.09 0.01
C ALA A 88 15.37 -0.62 -1.31
N ALA A 89 16.19 0.44 -1.23
CA ALA A 89 16.93 0.94 -2.38
C ALA A 89 18.20 1.69 -1.94
N PRO A 90 19.25 1.73 -2.77
CA PRO A 90 20.42 2.59 -2.54
C PRO A 90 20.05 4.07 -2.41
N VAL A 91 20.89 4.82 -1.67
CA VAL A 91 20.61 6.23 -1.32
C VAL A 91 20.49 7.16 -2.53
N ASP A 92 21.25 6.88 -3.58
CA ASP A 92 21.35 7.63 -4.84
C ASP A 92 20.13 7.45 -5.75
N VAL A 93 19.29 6.44 -5.50
CA VAL A 93 18.07 6.17 -6.30
C VAL A 93 16.78 6.27 -5.49
N LEU A 94 16.82 6.82 -4.27
CA LEU A 94 15.64 6.90 -3.38
C LEU A 94 14.48 7.71 -3.96
N LEU A 95 14.76 8.70 -4.81
CA LEU A 95 13.72 9.42 -5.55
C LEU A 95 12.94 8.45 -6.44
N THR A 96 13.64 7.73 -7.32
CA THR A 96 13.04 6.74 -8.20
C THR A 96 12.40 5.59 -7.41
N ALA A 97 12.98 5.17 -6.29
CA ALA A 97 12.38 4.13 -5.44
C ALA A 97 11.03 4.58 -4.85
N THR A 98 10.86 5.88 -4.58
CA THR A 98 9.59 6.43 -4.11
C THR A 98 8.53 6.31 -5.20
N GLU A 99 8.85 6.74 -6.42
CA GLU A 99 7.98 6.60 -7.61
C GLU A 99 7.63 5.14 -7.91
N VAL A 100 8.61 4.23 -7.81
CA VAL A 100 8.37 2.79 -8.01
C VAL A 100 7.42 2.23 -6.96
N ASN A 101 7.54 2.66 -5.70
CA ASN A 101 6.70 2.19 -4.62
C ASN A 101 5.24 2.66 -4.81
N GLU A 102 5.04 3.93 -5.19
CA GLU A 102 3.73 4.49 -5.52
C GLU A 102 3.12 3.84 -6.76
N GLN A 103 3.91 3.67 -7.84
CA GLN A 103 3.43 3.05 -9.06
C GLN A 103 3.06 1.57 -8.86
N ALA A 104 3.81 0.84 -8.04
CA ALA A 104 3.46 -0.52 -7.65
C ALA A 104 2.09 -0.58 -6.94
N TRP A 105 1.76 0.44 -6.13
CA TRP A 105 0.45 0.54 -5.50
C TRP A 105 -0.66 0.83 -6.51
N THR A 106 -0.47 1.81 -7.39
CA THR A 106 -1.44 2.12 -8.46
C THR A 106 -1.76 0.88 -9.31
N LEU A 107 -0.74 0.09 -9.65
CA LEU A 107 -0.92 -1.17 -10.37
C LEU A 107 -1.64 -2.23 -9.52
N ALA A 108 -1.36 -2.29 -8.22
CA ALA A 108 -2.04 -3.18 -7.29
C ALA A 108 -3.54 -2.86 -7.17
N GLU A 109 -3.92 -1.59 -7.15
CA GLU A 109 -5.31 -1.14 -7.17
C GLU A 109 -6.01 -1.61 -8.45
N ALA A 110 -5.38 -1.40 -9.61
CA ALA A 110 -5.90 -1.86 -10.90
C ALA A 110 -5.99 -3.39 -11.02
N HIS A 111 -5.09 -4.13 -10.36
CA HIS A 111 -5.10 -5.59 -10.31
C HIS A 111 -6.22 -6.13 -9.41
N ALA A 112 -6.34 -5.57 -8.20
CA ALA A 112 -7.15 -6.15 -7.14
C ALA A 112 -8.60 -5.67 -7.13
N LEU A 113 -8.90 -4.53 -7.77
CA LEU A 113 -10.25 -3.99 -7.85
C LEU A 113 -10.90 -4.35 -9.19
N PRO A 114 -12.12 -4.90 -9.20
CA PRO A 114 -12.85 -5.13 -10.44
C PRO A 114 -13.14 -3.79 -11.13
N VAL A 115 -12.77 -3.66 -12.39
CA VAL A 115 -13.10 -2.51 -13.23
C VAL A 115 -14.62 -2.48 -13.39
N ALA A 116 -15.27 -1.45 -12.83
CA ALA A 116 -16.68 -1.20 -13.11
C ALA A 116 -16.80 -0.72 -14.56
N HIS A 117 -17.31 -1.58 -15.44
CA HIS A 117 -17.71 -1.25 -16.81
C HIS A 117 -19.15 -0.78 -16.87
#